data_AF-A0A4Y8WN99-F1
#
_entry.id   AF-A0A4Y8WN99-F1
#
_cell.length_a   1.000
_cell.length_b   1.000
_cell.length_c   1.000
_cell.angle_alpha   90.00
_cell.angle_beta   90.00
_cell.angle_gamma   90.00
#
_symmetry.space_group_name_H-M   'P 1'
#
loop_
_entity.id
_entity.type
_entity.pdbx_description
1 polymer ?
#
loop_
_entity_poly.entity_id
_entity_poly.type
_entity_poly.pdbx_seq_one_letter_code
_entity_poly.pdbx_strand_id
1 'polypeptide(L)'
;MEVSFLSSSSSFGGVAYNLSKVANNSGEILEVANFQGLDYLINPTIEDYIDYLKAWSDRSTRIKNSQFHVAISCKGHERTKVELLAAAKEWLKEMGYEGNPALFIFHHDTDN
;
A
#
# COMPACT_ATOMS: atom_id res chain seq x y z
N MET A 1 -4.69 -18.12 -2.41
CA MET A 1 -4.22 -16.73 -2.30
C MET A 1 -3.23 -16.53 -3.41
N GLU A 2 -3.43 -15.51 -4.22
CA GLU A 2 -2.54 -15.12 -5.29
C GLU A 2 -1.87 -13.79 -4.91
N VAL A 3 -0.61 -13.64 -5.33
CA VAL A 3 0.15 -12.42 -5.15
C VAL A 3 0.66 -11.97 -6.51
N SER A 4 0.16 -10.85 -6.99
CA SER A 4 0.51 -10.30 -8.30
C SER A 4 1.39 -9.07 -8.12
N PHE A 5 2.61 -9.12 -8.65
CA PHE A 5 3.54 -8.00 -8.65
C PHE A 5 3.17 -7.03 -9.77
N LEU A 6 2.96 -5.77 -9.43
CA LEU A 6 2.75 -4.72 -10.41
C LEU A 6 4.07 -4.11 -10.85
N SER A 7 4.04 -3.36 -11.95
CA SER A 7 5.22 -2.75 -12.57
C SER A 7 6.03 -1.93 -11.56
N SER A 8 7.34 -2.18 -11.50
CA SER A 8 8.27 -1.39 -10.70
C SER A 8 8.32 0.07 -11.18
N SER A 9 8.35 1.02 -10.26
CA SER A 9 8.42 2.45 -10.56
C SER A 9 9.40 3.17 -9.63
N SER A 10 10.06 4.21 -10.15
CA SER A 10 10.82 5.18 -9.37
C SER A 10 9.95 6.31 -8.79
N SER A 11 8.67 6.34 -9.16
CA SER A 11 7.65 7.25 -8.64
C SER A 11 6.54 6.50 -7.90
N PHE A 12 5.77 7.21 -7.09
CA PHE A 12 4.66 6.63 -6.32
C PHE A 12 3.30 6.72 -7.02
N GLY A 13 3.27 6.57 -8.36
CA GLY A 13 2.03 6.64 -9.15
C GLY A 13 0.94 5.67 -8.69
N GLY A 14 1.32 4.46 -8.25
CA GLY A 14 0.37 3.51 -7.64
C GLY A 14 -0.30 4.03 -6.36
N VAL A 15 0.39 4.86 -5.55
CA VAL A 15 -0.21 5.46 -4.34
C VAL A 15 -1.27 6.48 -4.75
N ALA A 16 -0.93 7.38 -5.68
CA ALA A 16 -1.87 8.38 -6.19
C ALA A 16 -3.14 7.73 -6.77
N TYR A 17 -2.96 6.69 -7.59
CA TYR A 17 -4.07 5.95 -8.18
C TYR A 17 -4.98 5.31 -7.12
N ASN A 18 -4.40 4.55 -6.18
CA ASN A 18 -5.19 3.83 -5.19
C ASN A 18 -5.86 4.75 -4.17
N LEU A 19 -5.20 5.83 -3.72
CA LEU A 19 -5.84 6.80 -2.84
C LEU A 19 -6.92 7.63 -3.55
N SER A 20 -6.80 7.84 -4.87
CA SER A 20 -7.87 8.44 -5.67
C SER A 20 -9.11 7.53 -5.75
N LYS A 21 -8.93 6.20 -5.81
CA LYS A 21 -10.07 5.26 -5.69
C LYS A 21 -10.77 5.38 -4.33
N VAL A 22 -9.99 5.48 -3.26
CA VAL A 22 -10.54 5.70 -1.91
C VAL A 22 -11.35 6.99 -1.85
N ALA A 23 -10.82 8.09 -2.40
CA ALA A 23 -11.53 9.37 -2.46
C ALA A 23 -12.83 9.30 -3.28
N ASN A 24 -12.88 8.43 -4.29
CA ASN A 24 -14.06 8.17 -5.12
C ASN A 24 -14.96 7.04 -4.59
N ASN A 25 -14.74 6.58 -3.35
CA ASN A 25 -15.52 5.53 -2.69
C ASN A 25 -15.47 4.15 -3.39
N SER A 26 -14.50 3.92 -4.28
CA SER A 26 -14.25 2.63 -4.93
C SER A 26 -13.14 1.82 -4.25
N GLY A 27 -12.61 2.31 -3.12
CA GLY A 27 -11.73 1.56 -2.23
C GLY A 27 -11.77 2.07 -0.80
N GLU A 28 -11.12 1.33 0.09
CA GLU A 28 -11.00 1.62 1.52
C GLU A 28 -9.54 1.47 1.94
N ILE A 29 -9.00 2.43 2.70
CA ILE A 29 -7.71 2.22 3.39
C ILE A 29 -7.98 1.31 4.58
N LEU A 30 -7.41 0.11 4.57
CA LEU A 30 -7.51 -0.80 5.70
C LEU A 30 -6.49 -0.46 6.78
N GLU A 31 -5.26 -0.12 6.38
CA GLU A 31 -4.19 0.22 7.31
C GLU A 31 -3.13 1.11 6.66
N VAL A 32 -2.60 2.04 7.45
CA VAL A 32 -1.40 2.85 7.16
C VAL A 32 -0.34 2.43 8.17
N ALA A 33 0.70 1.72 7.71
CA ALA A 33 1.72 1.17 8.59
C ALA A 33 3.04 1.93 8.45
N ASN A 34 3.69 2.23 9.58
CA ASN A 34 5.03 2.81 9.65
C ASN A 34 5.22 4.20 9.00
N PHE A 35 4.16 5.02 8.95
CA PHE A 35 4.25 6.43 8.54
C PHE A 35 4.47 7.33 9.77
N GLN A 36 5.66 7.25 10.38
CA GLN A 36 5.92 8.00 11.61
C GLN A 36 5.81 9.51 11.38
N GLY A 37 5.03 10.20 12.21
CA GLY A 37 4.85 11.65 12.13
C GLY A 37 3.66 12.08 11.27
N LEU A 38 3.20 11.22 10.36
CA LEU A 38 2.02 11.47 9.53
C LEU A 38 0.73 11.38 10.36
N ASP A 39 0.77 10.64 11.46
CA ASP A 39 -0.29 10.47 12.46
C ASP A 39 -0.67 11.77 13.19
N TYR A 40 0.21 12.77 13.20
CA TYR A 40 -0.10 14.09 13.76
C TYR A 40 -0.85 15.01 12.79
N LEU A 41 -0.95 14.64 11.50
CA LEU A 41 -1.69 15.42 10.53
C LEU A 41 -3.19 15.11 10.62
N ILE A 42 -4.00 16.15 10.60
CA ILE A 42 -5.45 16.01 10.47
C ILE A 42 -5.74 15.77 8.99
N ASN A 43 -6.22 14.57 8.65
CA ASN A 43 -6.55 14.14 7.29
C ASN A 43 -5.38 14.28 6.30
N PRO A 44 -4.35 13.42 6.39
CA PRO A 44 -3.24 13.44 5.44
C PRO A 44 -3.72 13.34 3.99
N THR A 45 -3.19 14.21 3.14
CA THR A 45 -3.47 14.24 1.71
C THR A 45 -2.70 13.15 0.96
N ILE A 46 -3.07 12.91 -0.31
CA ILE A 46 -2.33 12.00 -1.19
C ILE A 46 -0.86 12.42 -1.31
N GLU A 47 -0.57 13.72 -1.43
CA GLU A 47 0.80 14.21 -1.56
C GLU A 47 1.59 13.98 -0.26
N ASP A 48 0.96 14.10 0.93
CA ASP A 48 1.65 13.84 2.21
C ASP A 48 2.20 12.40 2.27
N TYR A 49 1.42 11.41 1.82
CA TYR A 49 1.90 10.03 1.73
C TYR A 49 3.03 9.86 0.72
N ILE A 50 2.90 10.50 -0.44
CA ILE A 50 3.88 10.43 -1.53
C ILE A 50 5.21 11.06 -1.08
N ASP A 51 5.16 12.25 -0.48
CA ASP A 51 6.34 12.97 -0.01
C ASP A 51 7.04 12.24 1.13
N TYR A 52 6.26 11.65 2.05
CA TYR A 52 6.82 10.77 3.07
C TYR A 52 7.59 9.58 2.45
N LEU A 53 7.00 8.91 1.45
CA LEU A 53 7.62 7.77 0.79
C LEU A 53 8.87 8.15 -0.02
N LYS A 54 8.85 9.32 -0.69
CA LYS A 54 10.04 9.89 -1.36
C LYS A 54 11.16 10.09 -0.34
N ALA A 55 10.87 10.83 0.74
CA ALA A 55 11.83 11.11 1.79
C ALA A 55 12.37 9.82 2.45
N TRP A 56 11.51 8.82 2.66
CA TRP A 56 11.91 7.52 3.17
C TRP A 56 12.91 6.80 2.25
N SER A 57 12.62 6.80 0.94
CA SER A 57 13.45 6.13 -0.08
C SER A 57 14.77 6.85 -0.35
N ASP A 58 14.80 8.19 -0.27
CA ASP A 58 15.97 9.01 -0.53
C ASP A 58 17.10 8.81 0.51
N ARG A 59 16.79 8.17 1.64
CA ARG A 59 17.79 7.75 2.64
C ARG A 59 18.77 6.71 2.12
N SER A 60 18.51 6.08 0.97
CA SER A 60 19.38 5.08 0.36
C SER A 60 19.54 5.30 -1.14
N THR A 61 20.75 5.69 -1.55
CA THR A 61 21.12 5.86 -2.96
C THR A 61 21.14 4.54 -3.76
N ARG A 62 20.98 3.40 -3.07
CA ARG A 62 20.90 2.06 -3.69
C ARG A 62 19.51 1.76 -4.25
N ILE A 63 18.47 2.46 -3.79
CA ILE A 63 17.09 2.27 -4.23
C ILE A 63 16.91 2.98 -5.57
N LYS A 64 16.60 2.22 -6.63
CA LYS A 64 16.32 2.77 -7.97
C LYS A 64 14.83 2.82 -8.29
N ASN A 65 14.10 1.79 -7.86
CA ASN A 65 12.65 1.67 -7.97
C ASN A 65 12.09 1.60 -6.56
N SER A 66 11.61 2.73 -6.06
CA SER A 66 11.20 2.90 -4.66
C SER A 66 9.79 2.38 -4.39
N GLN A 67 8.95 2.23 -5.42
CA GLN A 67 7.61 1.67 -5.28
C GLN A 67 7.64 0.14 -5.42
N PHE A 68 7.25 -0.53 -4.33
CA PHE A 68 6.90 -1.95 -4.32
C PHE A 68 5.38 -2.10 -4.27
N HIS A 69 4.77 -2.45 -5.40
CA HIS A 69 3.31 -2.47 -5.56
C HIS A 69 2.85 -3.89 -5.87
N VAL A 70 1.98 -4.42 -5.02
CA VAL A 70 1.52 -5.80 -5.06
C VAL A 70 0.01 -5.83 -4.82
N ALA A 71 -0.69 -6.67 -5.57
CA ALA A 71 -2.08 -7.03 -5.31
C ALA A 71 -2.12 -8.43 -4.70
N ILE A 72 -2.90 -8.59 -3.63
CA ILE A 72 -3.14 -9.88 -2.97
C ILE A 72 -4.62 -10.19 -3.06
N SER A 73 -4.95 -11.35 -3.61
CA SER A 73 -6.35 -11.76 -3.85
C SER A 73 -6.62 -13.19 -3.39
N CYS A 74 -7.89 -13.47 -3.14
CA CYS A 74 -8.42 -14.83 -2.97
C CYS A 74 -9.43 -15.14 -4.08
N LYS A 75 -9.78 -16.41 -4.22
CA LYS A 75 -10.77 -16.82 -5.21
C LYS A 75 -12.16 -16.39 -4.70
N GLY A 76 -12.81 -15.50 -5.44
CA GLY A 76 -14.09 -14.91 -5.01
C GLY A 76 -14.01 -14.36 -3.58
N HIS A 77 -15.07 -14.55 -2.80
CA HIS A 77 -15.22 -13.99 -1.45
C HIS A 77 -14.83 -14.98 -0.34
N GLU A 78 -13.88 -15.88 -0.61
CA GLU A 78 -13.46 -16.92 0.34
C GLU A 78 -12.80 -16.36 1.62
N ARG A 79 -12.36 -15.09 1.59
CA ARG A 79 -11.75 -14.42 2.74
C ARG A 79 -12.38 -13.05 2.96
N THR A 80 -12.50 -12.69 4.23
CA THR A 80 -12.90 -11.35 4.65
C THR A 80 -11.75 -10.35 4.44
N LYS A 81 -12.09 -9.05 4.41
CA LYS A 81 -11.08 -7.98 4.36
C LYS A 81 -10.05 -8.05 5.49
N VAL A 82 -10.47 -8.50 6.68
CA VAL A 82 -9.60 -8.63 7.86
C VAL A 82 -8.60 -9.77 7.68
N GLU A 83 -9.05 -10.91 7.15
CA GLU A 83 -8.17 -12.05 6.85
C GLU A 83 -7.20 -11.73 5.71
N LEU A 84 -7.64 -10.98 4.70
CA LEU A 84 -6.77 -10.51 3.62
C LEU A 84 -5.71 -9.53 4.13
N LEU A 85 -6.08 -8.58 5.00
CA LEU A 85 -5.12 -7.69 5.63
C LEU A 85 -4.09 -8.45 6.46
N ALA A 86 -4.52 -9.42 7.28
CA ALA A 86 -3.63 -10.24 8.07
C ALA A 86 -2.63 -11.02 7.18
N ALA A 87 -3.13 -11.65 6.11
CA ALA A 87 -2.30 -12.36 5.16
C ALA A 87 -1.33 -11.42 4.41
N ALA A 88 -1.77 -10.21 4.04
CA ALA A 88 -0.92 -9.22 3.39
C ALA A 88 0.23 -8.76 4.29
N LYS A 89 -0.03 -8.56 5.59
CA LYS A 89 0.97 -8.18 6.58
C LYS A 89 1.97 -9.32 6.83
N GLU A 90 1.48 -10.54 6.98
CA GLU A 90 2.33 -11.73 7.12
C GLU A 90 3.21 -11.93 5.87
N TRP A 91 2.62 -11.80 4.68
CA TRP A 91 3.38 -11.90 3.43
C TRP A 91 4.46 -10.82 3.32
N LEU A 92 4.15 -9.55 3.64
CA LEU A 92 5.11 -8.45 3.60
C LEU A 92 6.27 -8.68 4.59
N LYS A 93 5.97 -9.27 5.75
CA LYS A 93 6.97 -9.65 6.75
C LYS A 93 7.89 -10.75 6.25
N GLU A 94 7.35 -11.84 5.70
CA GLU A 94 8.14 -12.94 5.15
C GLU A 94 9.04 -12.50 3.97
N MET A 95 8.61 -11.47 3.23
CA MET A 95 9.43 -10.84 2.19
C MET A 95 10.56 -9.93 2.73
N GLY A 96 10.64 -9.73 4.04
CA GLY A 96 11.66 -8.91 4.70
C GLY A 96 11.40 -7.41 4.64
N TYR A 97 10.16 -6.99 4.37
CA TYR A 97 9.75 -5.59 4.31
C TYR A 97 8.97 -5.12 5.55
N GLU A 98 8.95 -5.93 6.62
CA GLU A 98 8.42 -5.50 7.92
C GLU A 98 9.13 -4.22 8.39
N GLY A 99 8.37 -3.24 8.86
CA GLY A 99 8.89 -1.95 9.31
C GLY A 99 9.05 -0.90 8.21
N ASN A 100 8.93 -1.27 6.92
CA ASN A 100 8.82 -0.27 5.86
C ASN A 100 7.44 0.41 5.88
N PRO A 101 7.35 1.68 5.45
CA PRO A 101 6.08 2.37 5.26
C PRO A 101 5.24 1.64 4.21
N ALA A 102 4.00 1.29 4.57
CA ALA A 102 3.11 0.52 3.72
C ALA A 102 1.66 1.00 3.82
N LEU A 103 0.98 1.05 2.67
CA LEU A 103 -0.44 1.33 2.56
C LEU A 103 -1.16 0.04 2.16
N PHE A 104 -2.15 -0.37 2.95
CA PHE A 104 -3.02 -1.49 2.65
C PHE A 104 -4.38 -0.96 2.22
N ILE A 105 -4.73 -1.17 0.96
CA ILE A 105 -5.94 -0.61 0.34
C ILE A 105 -6.77 -1.78 -0.20
N PHE A 106 -8.04 -1.81 0.18
CA PHE A 106 -9.04 -2.75 -0.31
C PHE A 106 -9.83 -2.10 -1.44
N HIS A 107 -10.05 -2.82 -2.53
CA HIS A 107 -10.85 -2.33 -3.67
C HIS A 107 -12.27 -2.87 -3.53
N HIS A 108 -13.27 -2.03 -3.85
CA HIS A 108 -14.67 -2.45 -3.93
C HIS A 108 -15.10 -2.76 -5.36
N ASP A 109 -14.28 -2.38 -6.34
CA ASP A 109 -14.57 -2.41 -7.77
C ASP A 109 -13.88 -3.59 -8.50
N THR A 110 -13.60 -4.67 -7.78
CA THR A 110 -13.03 -5.92 -8.32
C THR A 110 -14.01 -7.08 -8.17
N ASP A 111 -14.01 -7.99 -9.14
CA ASP A 111 -14.87 -9.20 -9.11
C ASP A 111 -14.45 -10.21 -8.01
N ASN A 112 -13.25 -10.02 -7.44
CA ASN A 112 -12.68 -10.79 -6.34
C ASN A 112 -12.49 -9.91 -5.10
#